data_AF-A0AAN4NQC1-F1
#
_entry.id   AF-A0AAN4NQC1-F1
#
_cell.length_a   1.000
_cell.length_b   1.000
_cell.length_c   1.000
_cell.angle_alpha   90.00
_cell.angle_beta   90.00
_cell.angle_gamma   90.00
#
_symmetry.space_group_name_H-M   'P 1'
#
loop_
_entity.id
_entity.type
_entity.pdbx_description
1 polymer ?
#
loop_
_entity_poly.entity_id
_entity_poly.type
_entity_poly.pdbx_seq_one_letter_code
_entity_poly.pdbx_strand_id
1 'polypeptide(L)'
;MTQQGDAVAGELATEKVGIKGYLAFFLTIIFFSGVFSGTDSWWRVFDFSVLNGSFGQLPGANGATTSFRGAGGAGAKDGFLFALELAPSVILSLGIISITDGLGGLRAAQQLMTPVLKPLLGIPGICSLALIANLQNTDAAAGMTKELAQEGEITERDKVIFAAYQTSGSAIITNYFSSGVAVFAFLGTSVIVPLAVILVFKFVGANILRVWLNFEERRNPTQGAQA
;
A
#
# COMPACT_ATOMS: atom_id res chain seq x y z
N MET A 1 -3.91 -4.61 15.90
CA MET A 1 -4.03 -4.78 14.43
C MET A 1 -2.64 -4.88 13.81
N THR A 2 -1.82 -5.82 14.27
CA THR A 2 -0.39 -5.94 13.93
C THR A 2 -0.07 -7.25 13.17
N GLN A 3 -1.03 -8.15 12.99
CA GLN A 3 -0.78 -9.46 12.37
C GLN A 3 -0.76 -9.48 10.84
N GLN A 4 -1.07 -8.37 10.17
CA GLN A 4 -1.14 -8.35 8.71
C GLN A 4 0.20 -8.07 8.02
N GLY A 5 1.24 -7.71 8.79
CA GLY A 5 2.62 -7.57 8.29
C GLY A 5 3.41 -8.88 8.43
N ASP A 6 3.24 -9.60 9.54
CA ASP A 6 4.08 -10.76 9.88
C ASP A 6 3.77 -12.01 9.03
N ALA A 7 2.55 -12.13 8.49
CA ALA A 7 2.14 -13.32 7.72
C ALA A 7 2.57 -13.28 6.24
N VAL A 8 3.00 -12.13 5.72
CA VAL A 8 3.31 -11.94 4.29
C VAL A 8 4.81 -12.17 4.00
N ALA A 9 5.64 -12.22 5.04
CA ALA A 9 7.10 -12.40 4.93
C ALA A 9 7.55 -13.87 5.05
N GLY A 10 6.66 -14.79 5.40
CA GLY A 10 6.99 -16.21 5.48
C GLY A 10 6.90 -16.88 4.10
N GLU A 11 8.05 -17.28 3.56
CA GLU A 11 8.20 -18.14 2.37
C GLU A 11 8.32 -17.40 1.02
N LEU A 12 9.18 -16.37 0.96
CA LEU A 12 9.61 -15.75 -0.30
C LEU A 12 10.79 -16.50 -0.91
N ALA A 13 10.67 -17.81 -1.07
CA ALA A 13 11.64 -18.59 -1.84
C ALA A 13 11.67 -18.10 -3.29
N THR A 14 12.85 -18.18 -3.90
CA THR A 14 13.23 -17.84 -5.28
C THR A 14 12.52 -18.69 -6.35
N GLU A 15 11.24 -19.02 -6.19
CA GLU A 15 10.48 -19.73 -7.21
C GLU A 15 9.95 -18.74 -8.25
N LYS A 16 10.26 -18.97 -9.53
CA LYS A 16 9.62 -18.24 -10.63
C LYS A 16 8.11 -18.39 -10.47
N VAL A 17 7.41 -17.26 -10.33
CA VAL A 17 5.97 -17.27 -10.09
C VAL A 17 5.30 -18.08 -11.18
N GLY A 18 4.65 -19.18 -10.78
CA GLY A 18 3.90 -20.00 -11.70
C GLY A 18 2.78 -19.20 -12.36
N ILE A 19 2.31 -19.67 -13.51
CA ILE A 19 1.19 -19.06 -14.25
C ILE A 19 -0.04 -18.81 -13.34
N LYS A 20 -0.22 -19.67 -12.32
CA LYS A 20 -1.26 -19.53 -11.30
C LYS A 20 -1.20 -18.20 -10.54
N GLY A 21 -0.01 -17.73 -10.15
CA GLY A 21 0.15 -16.46 -9.43
C GLY A 21 -0.18 -15.25 -10.31
N TYR A 22 0.28 -15.25 -11.56
CA TYR A 22 -0.06 -14.20 -12.53
C TYR A 22 -1.57 -14.16 -12.83
N LEU A 23 -2.21 -15.33 -12.98
CA LEU A 23 -3.64 -15.43 -13.19
C LEU A 23 -4.42 -14.93 -11.96
N ALA A 24 -4.01 -15.34 -10.75
CA ALA A 24 -4.62 -14.88 -9.50
C ALA A 24 -4.51 -13.35 -9.39
N PHE A 25 -3.34 -12.78 -9.65
CA PHE A 25 -3.14 -11.33 -9.63
C PHE A 25 -4.01 -10.61 -10.66
N PHE A 26 -4.10 -11.12 -11.89
CA PHE A 26 -4.94 -10.54 -12.94
C PHE A 26 -6.43 -10.57 -12.58
N LEU A 27 -6.92 -11.69 -12.04
CA LEU A 27 -8.30 -11.80 -11.57
C LEU A 27 -8.57 -10.82 -10.41
N THR A 28 -7.62 -10.65 -9.50
CA THR A 28 -7.74 -9.68 -8.40
C THR A 28 -7.79 -8.24 -8.92
N ILE A 29 -7.02 -7.89 -9.96
CA ILE A 29 -7.12 -6.58 -10.62
C ILE A 29 -8.53 -6.38 -11.17
N ILE A 30 -9.04 -7.34 -11.95
CA ILE A 30 -10.39 -7.28 -12.50
C ILE A 30 -11.43 -7.08 -11.39
N PHE A 31 -11.25 -7.83 -10.29
CA PHE A 31 -12.16 -7.82 -9.16
C PHE A 31 -12.27 -6.46 -8.49
N PHE A 32 -11.14 -5.79 -8.24
CA PHE A 32 -11.12 -4.45 -7.65
C PHE A 32 -11.34 -3.31 -8.67
N SER A 33 -11.29 -3.58 -9.97
CA SER A 33 -11.35 -2.53 -11.01
C SER A 33 -12.75 -1.96 -11.25
N GLY A 34 -13.83 -2.61 -10.81
CA GLY A 34 -15.19 -2.10 -10.99
C GLY A 34 -15.77 -2.26 -12.41
N VAL A 35 -15.08 -2.97 -13.31
CA VAL A 35 -15.45 -3.09 -14.75
C VAL A 35 -16.80 -3.79 -14.95
N PHE A 36 -17.20 -4.66 -14.02
CA PHE A 36 -18.44 -5.43 -14.13
C PHE A 36 -19.60 -4.86 -13.31
N SER A 37 -19.38 -3.79 -12.56
CA SER A 37 -20.36 -3.15 -11.67
C SER A 37 -21.69 -2.75 -12.36
N GLY A 38 -21.63 -2.35 -13.63
CA GLY A 38 -22.77 -1.91 -14.43
C GLY A 38 -23.39 -2.97 -15.34
N THR A 39 -22.92 -4.22 -15.30
CA THR A 39 -23.49 -5.30 -16.13
C THR A 39 -24.65 -5.97 -15.40
N ASP A 40 -25.69 -6.43 -16.09
CA ASP A 40 -26.79 -7.25 -15.50
C ASP A 40 -26.55 -8.76 -15.64
N SER A 41 -25.31 -9.15 -15.99
CA SER A 41 -24.94 -10.53 -16.25
C SER A 41 -24.31 -11.18 -15.01
N TRP A 42 -24.19 -12.51 -15.02
CA TRP A 42 -23.53 -13.30 -13.95
C TRP A 42 -22.10 -12.80 -13.64
N TRP A 43 -21.43 -12.16 -14.61
CA TRP A 43 -20.09 -11.59 -14.48
C TRP A 43 -19.94 -10.58 -13.33
N ARG A 44 -21.04 -10.00 -12.82
CA ARG A 44 -21.03 -9.14 -11.63
C ARG A 44 -20.46 -9.80 -10.39
N VAL A 45 -20.45 -11.13 -10.30
CA VAL A 45 -19.83 -11.86 -9.17
C VAL A 45 -18.32 -11.59 -9.08
N PHE A 46 -17.69 -11.19 -10.18
CA PHE A 46 -16.30 -10.77 -10.22
C PHE A 46 -16.12 -9.28 -9.95
N ASP A 47 -17.11 -8.58 -9.40
CA ASP A 47 -16.99 -7.16 -9.04
C ASP A 47 -17.01 -6.98 -7.53
N PHE A 48 -15.95 -6.35 -7.00
CA PHE A 48 -15.85 -6.08 -5.57
C PHE A 48 -17.02 -5.25 -5.05
N SER A 49 -17.46 -4.23 -5.79
CA SER A 49 -18.53 -3.33 -5.33
C SER A 49 -19.86 -4.05 -5.26
N VAL A 50 -20.12 -4.97 -6.20
CA VAL A 50 -21.35 -5.78 -6.20
C VAL A 50 -21.35 -6.76 -5.03
N LEU A 51 -20.24 -7.46 -4.76
CA LEU A 51 -20.16 -8.40 -3.64
C LEU A 51 -20.11 -7.71 -2.27
N ASN A 52 -19.45 -6.56 -2.19
CA ASN A 52 -19.45 -5.72 -1.01
C ASN A 52 -20.85 -5.19 -0.70
N GLY A 53 -21.64 -4.93 -1.75
CA GLY A 53 -23.01 -4.47 -1.63
C GLY A 53 -23.10 -3.07 -1.02
N SER A 54 -24.30 -2.76 -0.51
CA SER A 54 -24.55 -1.53 0.21
C SER A 54 -25.45 -1.81 1.40
N PHE A 55 -25.25 -1.03 2.45
CA PHE A 55 -26.16 -1.03 3.57
C PHE A 55 -27.55 -0.54 3.14
N GLY A 56 -28.60 -1.10 3.76
CA GLY A 56 -29.95 -0.57 3.62
C GLY A 56 -30.01 0.90 4.05
N GLN A 57 -30.78 1.72 3.35
CA GLN A 57 -30.91 3.13 3.70
C GLN A 57 -32.06 3.33 4.70
N LEU A 58 -31.84 4.19 5.69
CA LEU A 58 -32.82 4.56 6.68
C LEU A 58 -33.76 5.65 6.10
N PRO A 59 -35.06 5.63 6.44
CA PRO A 59 -35.96 6.72 6.08
C PRO A 59 -35.57 7.98 6.85
N GLY A 60 -35.22 9.03 6.12
CA GLY A 60 -34.93 10.37 6.61
C GLY A 60 -36.13 11.31 6.49
N ALA A 61 -35.92 12.58 6.84
CA ALA A 61 -36.96 13.60 6.75
C ALA A 61 -37.43 13.80 5.29
N ASN A 62 -38.73 14.01 5.10
CA ASN A 62 -39.37 14.25 3.79
C ASN A 62 -39.24 13.09 2.77
N GLY A 63 -39.06 11.85 3.23
CA GLY A 63 -38.95 10.69 2.34
C GLY A 63 -37.59 10.54 1.65
N ALA A 64 -36.61 11.38 1.98
CA ALA A 64 -35.23 11.18 1.60
C ALA A 64 -34.65 10.01 2.39
N THR A 65 -33.90 9.13 1.74
CA THR A 65 -33.21 8.03 2.41
C THR A 65 -31.79 8.45 2.81
N THR A 66 -31.36 8.10 4.01
CA THR A 66 -30.01 8.40 4.53
C THR A 66 -29.28 7.10 4.88
N SER A 67 -27.96 7.06 4.74
CA SER A 67 -27.17 5.90 5.18
C SER A 67 -27.23 5.75 6.72
N PHE A 68 -26.69 4.64 7.24
CA PHE A 68 -26.57 4.39 8.68
C PHE A 68 -25.77 5.48 9.43
N ARG A 69 -24.93 6.24 8.71
CA ARG A 69 -24.20 7.39 9.24
C ARG A 69 -25.08 8.64 9.42
N GLY A 70 -26.17 8.77 8.65
CA GLY A 70 -27.03 9.97 8.64
C GLY A 70 -26.41 11.15 7.89
N ALA A 71 -26.96 12.35 8.08
CA ALA A 71 -26.49 13.60 7.45
C ALA A 71 -26.23 14.70 8.48
N GLY A 72 -25.21 15.53 8.24
CA GLY A 72 -24.88 16.68 9.10
C GLY A 72 -24.11 16.35 10.39
N GLY A 73 -23.60 15.12 10.52
CA GLY A 73 -22.75 14.70 11.65
C GLY A 73 -21.36 15.33 11.62
N ALA A 74 -20.79 15.58 12.79
CA ALA A 74 -19.41 16.02 12.96
C ALA A 74 -18.80 15.48 14.26
N GLY A 75 -17.48 15.33 14.31
CA GLY A 75 -16.73 14.88 15.49
C GLY A 75 -16.68 13.37 15.67
N ALA A 76 -16.28 12.91 16.87
CA ALA A 76 -15.91 11.51 17.14
C ALA A 76 -17.05 10.50 16.88
N LYS A 77 -18.31 10.88 17.14
CA LYS A 77 -19.47 10.00 16.92
C LYS A 77 -19.73 9.74 15.43
N ASP A 78 -19.59 10.78 14.61
CA ASP A 78 -19.72 10.67 13.16
C ASP A 78 -18.55 9.87 12.56
N GLY A 79 -17.33 10.11 13.04
CA GLY A 79 -16.15 9.32 12.67
C GLY A 79 -16.26 7.83 13.04
N PHE A 80 -16.86 7.51 14.20
CA PHE A 80 -17.10 6.13 14.61
C PHE A 80 -18.09 5.41 13.69
N LEU A 81 -19.21 6.06 13.34
CA LEU A 81 -20.18 5.49 12.40
C LEU A 81 -19.60 5.33 11.00
N PHE A 82 -18.79 6.30 10.54
CA PHE A 82 -18.03 6.17 9.29
C PHE A 82 -17.09 4.95 9.30
N ALA A 83 -16.37 4.72 10.41
CA ALA A 83 -15.50 3.55 10.53
C ALA A 83 -16.28 2.22 10.49
N LEU A 84 -17.45 2.16 11.14
CA LEU A 84 -18.33 0.99 11.07
C LEU A 84 -18.88 0.77 9.65
N GLU A 85 -19.17 1.84 8.92
CA GLU A 85 -19.62 1.76 7.52
C GLU A 85 -18.52 1.21 6.60
N LEU A 86 -17.25 1.56 6.85
CA LEU A 86 -16.12 1.06 6.06
C LEU A 86 -15.67 -0.36 6.43
N ALA A 87 -15.91 -0.81 7.66
CA ALA A 87 -15.33 -2.04 8.20
C ALA A 87 -15.60 -3.30 7.33
N PRO A 88 -16.83 -3.57 6.85
CA PRO A 88 -17.08 -4.77 6.03
C PRO A 88 -16.28 -4.78 4.72
N SER A 89 -16.19 -3.62 4.07
CA SER A 89 -15.46 -3.48 2.80
C SER A 89 -13.98 -3.72 2.98
N VAL A 90 -13.41 -3.20 4.07
CA VAL A 90 -12.00 -3.45 4.40
C VAL A 90 -11.78 -4.94 4.69
N ILE A 91 -12.64 -5.57 5.51
CA ILE A 91 -12.51 -7.01 5.84
C ILE A 91 -12.59 -7.88 4.58
N LEU A 92 -13.57 -7.64 3.70
CA LEU A 92 -13.71 -8.38 2.46
C LEU A 92 -12.49 -8.18 1.56
N SER A 93 -12.01 -6.95 1.41
CA SER A 93 -10.82 -6.65 0.61
C SER A 93 -9.60 -7.41 1.12
N LEU A 94 -9.38 -7.38 2.43
CA LEU A 94 -8.28 -8.08 3.09
C LEU A 94 -8.37 -9.60 2.93
N GLY A 95 -9.58 -10.17 3.00
CA GLY A 95 -9.80 -11.60 2.73
C GLY A 95 -9.41 -12.00 1.31
N ILE A 96 -9.81 -11.20 0.31
CA ILE A 96 -9.46 -11.44 -1.09
C ILE A 96 -7.96 -11.27 -1.34
N ILE A 97 -7.32 -10.27 -0.72
CA ILE A 97 -5.87 -10.09 -0.77
C ILE A 97 -5.16 -11.30 -0.17
N SER A 98 -5.63 -11.82 0.98
CA SER A 98 -5.05 -13.02 1.61
C SER A 98 -5.16 -14.27 0.73
N ILE A 99 -6.29 -14.46 0.02
CA ILE A 99 -6.44 -15.54 -0.96
C ILE A 99 -5.48 -15.32 -2.14
N THR A 100 -5.39 -14.09 -2.65
CA THR A 100 -4.49 -13.75 -3.76
C THR A 100 -3.04 -14.04 -3.39
N ASP A 101 -2.66 -13.70 -2.16
CA ASP A 101 -1.34 -13.96 -1.62
C ASP A 101 -1.05 -15.45 -1.49
N GLY A 102 -1.97 -16.22 -0.90
CA GLY A 102 -1.86 -17.68 -0.79
C GLY A 102 -1.80 -18.41 -2.14
N LEU A 103 -2.26 -17.78 -3.22
CA LEU A 103 -2.13 -18.29 -4.60
C LEU A 103 -0.85 -17.79 -5.32
N GLY A 104 0.00 -17.02 -4.64
CA GLY A 104 1.24 -16.44 -5.19
C GLY A 104 1.03 -15.17 -6.04
N GLY A 105 -0.15 -14.56 -5.97
CA GLY A 105 -0.49 -13.36 -6.76
C GLY A 105 0.26 -12.11 -6.31
N LEU A 106 0.51 -11.93 -5.02
CA LEU A 106 1.33 -10.81 -4.54
C LEU A 106 2.79 -10.94 -5.00
N ARG A 107 3.33 -12.16 -5.10
CA ARG A 107 4.66 -12.41 -5.68
C ARG A 107 4.69 -12.03 -7.17
N ALA A 108 3.64 -12.33 -7.93
CA ALA A 108 3.51 -11.87 -9.33
C ALA A 108 3.52 -10.33 -9.40
N ALA A 109 2.80 -9.67 -8.50
CA ALA A 109 2.76 -8.22 -8.41
C ALA A 109 4.16 -7.63 -8.13
N GLN A 110 4.89 -8.21 -7.18
CA GLN A 110 6.27 -7.81 -6.86
C GLN A 110 7.20 -7.94 -8.07
N GLN A 111 7.11 -9.04 -8.84
CA GLN A 111 7.90 -9.21 -10.06
C GLN A 111 7.55 -8.14 -11.11
N LEU A 112 6.27 -7.85 -11.32
CA LEU A 112 5.80 -6.79 -12.23
C LEU A 112 6.20 -5.38 -11.78
N MET A 113 6.38 -5.15 -10.48
CA MET A 113 6.86 -3.88 -9.94
C MET A 113 8.36 -3.68 -10.12
N THR A 114 9.14 -4.74 -10.31
CA THR A 114 10.61 -4.65 -10.50
C THR A 114 11.04 -3.73 -11.64
N PRO A 115 10.48 -3.81 -12.87
CA PRO A 115 10.83 -2.88 -13.96
C PRO A 115 10.46 -1.42 -13.68
N VAL A 116 9.59 -1.15 -12.69
CA VAL A 116 9.20 0.22 -12.30
C VAL A 116 10.05 0.74 -11.16
N LEU A 117 10.25 -0.06 -10.10
CA LEU A 117 11.02 0.36 -8.92
C LEU A 117 12.52 0.42 -9.17
N LYS A 118 13.06 -0.46 -10.01
CA LYS A 118 14.49 -0.47 -10.32
C LYS A 118 14.99 0.80 -11.00
N PRO A 119 14.30 1.39 -12.02
CA PRO A 119 14.69 2.69 -12.54
C PRO A 119 14.38 3.83 -11.57
N LEU A 120 13.24 3.81 -10.85
CA LEU A 120 12.82 4.94 -10.00
C LEU A 120 13.57 5.06 -8.68
N LEU A 121 13.88 3.95 -8.03
CA LEU A 121 14.50 3.91 -6.70
C LEU A 121 15.77 3.06 -6.66
N GLY A 122 16.03 2.22 -7.66
CA GLY A 122 17.20 1.34 -7.67
C GLY A 122 17.00 0.01 -6.96
N ILE A 123 15.83 -0.21 -6.36
CA ILE A 123 15.52 -1.38 -5.53
C ILE A 123 14.73 -2.45 -6.32
N PRO A 124 14.83 -3.74 -5.96
CA PRO A 124 14.03 -4.80 -6.55
C PRO A 124 12.54 -4.69 -6.18
N GLY A 125 11.68 -5.27 -7.01
CA GLY A 125 10.23 -5.21 -6.80
C GLY A 125 9.72 -5.98 -5.59
N ILE A 126 10.52 -6.87 -5.00
CA ILE A 126 10.21 -7.54 -3.73
C ILE A 126 10.02 -6.55 -2.57
N CYS A 127 10.72 -5.40 -2.62
CA CYS A 127 10.56 -4.31 -1.65
C CYS A 127 9.19 -3.62 -1.73
N SER A 128 8.36 -3.91 -2.74
CA SER A 128 7.08 -3.21 -2.95
C SER A 128 6.13 -3.35 -1.75
N LEU A 129 6.09 -4.52 -1.10
CA LEU A 129 5.23 -4.72 0.07
C LEU A 129 5.69 -3.87 1.25
N ALA A 130 7.00 -3.89 1.54
CA ALA A 130 7.60 -3.03 2.55
C ALA A 130 7.39 -1.54 2.22
N LEU A 131 7.36 -1.16 0.94
CA LEU A 131 7.12 0.21 0.49
C LEU A 131 5.67 0.64 0.77
N ILE A 132 4.69 -0.24 0.50
CA ILE A 132 3.28 0.00 0.82
C ILE A 132 3.10 0.12 2.33
N ALA A 133 3.68 -0.79 3.10
CA ALA A 133 3.63 -0.74 4.55
C ALA A 133 4.28 0.53 5.11
N ASN A 134 5.37 1.01 4.50
CA ASN A 134 6.04 2.24 4.92
C ASN A 134 5.16 3.49 4.82
N LEU A 135 4.17 3.50 3.93
CA LEU A 135 3.19 4.59 3.85
C LEU A 135 2.26 4.63 5.07
N GLN A 136 2.15 3.54 5.82
CA GLN A 136 1.27 3.42 6.97
C GLN A 136 2.05 3.37 8.29
N ASN A 137 3.15 2.62 8.33
CA ASN A 137 3.96 2.37 9.50
C ASN A 137 5.44 2.18 9.12
N THR A 138 6.30 3.03 9.67
CA THR A 138 7.75 2.99 9.43
C THR A 138 8.41 1.77 10.06
N ASP A 139 8.01 1.41 11.28
CA ASP A 139 8.65 0.34 12.06
C ASP A 139 8.35 -1.04 11.44
N ALA A 140 7.10 -1.25 11.02
CA ALA A 140 6.71 -2.48 10.32
C ALA A 140 7.50 -2.65 9.01
N ALA A 141 7.66 -1.58 8.23
CA ALA A 141 8.42 -1.60 6.99
C ALA A 141 9.92 -1.87 7.21
N ALA A 142 10.50 -1.32 8.27
CA ALA A 142 11.88 -1.59 8.65
C ALA A 142 12.08 -3.06 9.04
N GLY A 143 11.12 -3.66 9.75
CA GLY A 143 11.11 -5.10 10.05
C GLY A 143 11.14 -5.97 8.80
N MET A 144 10.20 -5.76 7.88
CA MET A 144 10.17 -6.46 6.59
C MET A 144 11.44 -6.26 5.76
N THR A 145 12.02 -5.06 5.80
CA THR A 145 13.26 -4.76 5.04
C THR A 145 14.46 -5.48 5.63
N LYS A 146 14.52 -5.60 6.95
CA LYS A 146 15.55 -6.37 7.64
C LYS A 146 15.46 -7.85 7.27
N GLU A 147 14.26 -8.42 7.25
CA GLU A 147 14.04 -9.82 6.84
C GLU A 147 14.53 -10.06 5.41
N LEU A 148 14.11 -9.19 4.47
CA LEU A 148 14.56 -9.25 3.07
C LEU A 148 16.09 -9.20 2.94
N ALA A 149 16.77 -8.41 3.78
CA ALA A 149 18.23 -8.33 3.77
C ALA A 149 18.87 -9.59 4.38
N GLN A 150 18.29 -10.15 5.44
CA GLN A 150 18.78 -11.36 6.10
C GLN A 150 18.63 -12.60 5.21
N GLU A 151 17.59 -12.64 4.38
CA GLU A 151 17.35 -13.70 3.40
C GLU A 151 18.22 -13.57 2.14
N GLY A 152 18.91 -12.43 1.96
CA GLY A 152 19.76 -12.17 0.80
C GLY A 152 18.97 -11.80 -0.47
N GLU A 153 17.68 -11.50 -0.35
CA GLU A 153 16.83 -11.06 -1.47
C GLU A 153 17.11 -9.61 -1.90
N ILE A 154 17.73 -8.81 -1.01
CA ILE A 154 18.18 -7.44 -1.30
C ILE A 154 19.65 -7.26 -0.94
N THR A 155 20.37 -6.44 -1.72
CA THR A 155 21.77 -6.11 -1.42
C THR A 155 21.88 -5.10 -0.28
N GLU A 156 23.05 -4.97 0.35
CA GLU A 156 23.28 -3.93 1.37
C GLU A 156 23.05 -2.54 0.79
N ARG A 157 23.42 -2.34 -0.49
CA ARG A 157 23.15 -1.12 -1.23
C ARG A 157 21.66 -0.84 -1.35
N ASP A 158 20.86 -1.83 -1.74
CA ASP A 158 19.41 -1.68 -1.85
C ASP A 158 18.78 -1.35 -0.50
N LYS A 159 19.24 -2.01 0.57
CA LYS A 159 18.82 -1.76 1.94
C LYS A 159 19.07 -0.32 2.37
N VAL A 160 20.25 0.22 2.08
CA VAL A 160 20.63 1.60 2.44
C VAL A 160 19.77 2.62 1.69
N ILE A 161 19.57 2.44 0.37
CA ILE A 161 18.70 3.32 -0.43
C ILE A 161 17.26 3.24 0.07
N PHE A 162 16.80 2.04 0.39
CA PHE A 162 15.43 1.83 0.85
C PHE A 162 15.21 2.37 2.27
N ALA A 163 16.19 2.27 3.16
CA ALA A 163 16.15 2.89 4.48
C ALA A 163 16.04 4.42 4.39
N ALA A 164 16.72 5.05 3.42
CA ALA A 164 16.58 6.49 3.18
C ALA A 164 15.18 6.85 2.66
N TYR A 165 14.60 6.05 1.76
CA TYR A 165 13.21 6.23 1.35
C TYR A 165 12.25 6.11 2.55
N GLN A 166 12.46 5.11 3.40
CA GLN A 166 11.58 4.81 4.53
C GLN A 166 11.63 5.85 5.64
N THR A 167 12.79 6.43 5.89
CA THR A 167 12.96 7.49 6.90
C THR A 167 12.52 8.86 6.37
N SER A 168 12.62 9.07 5.06
CA SER A 168 12.14 10.29 4.41
C SER A 168 10.61 10.31 4.43
N GLY A 169 10.01 11.19 5.24
CA GLY A 169 8.59 11.57 5.14
C GLY A 169 7.56 10.65 5.82
N SER A 170 7.91 9.45 6.27
CA SER A 170 6.92 8.50 6.83
C SER A 170 6.29 8.98 8.13
N ALA A 171 7.11 9.51 9.07
CA ALA A 171 6.59 10.11 10.30
C ALA A 171 5.66 11.30 10.02
N ILE A 172 5.94 12.06 8.95
CA ILE A 172 5.11 13.20 8.54
C ILE A 172 3.78 12.70 7.99
N ILE A 173 3.76 11.63 7.19
CA ILE A 173 2.52 11.01 6.69
C ILE A 173 1.67 10.51 7.87
N THR A 174 2.28 9.78 8.81
CA THR A 174 1.57 9.27 9.99
C THR A 174 1.00 10.43 10.81
N ASN A 175 1.77 11.48 11.07
CA ASN A 175 1.30 12.66 11.80
C ASN A 175 0.19 13.43 11.04
N TYR A 176 0.30 13.51 9.71
CA TYR A 176 -0.68 14.15 8.84
C TYR A 176 -2.05 13.48 8.94
N PHE A 177 -2.08 12.14 8.97
CA PHE A 177 -3.32 11.37 9.10
C PHE A 177 -3.75 11.11 10.55
N SER A 178 -2.87 11.22 11.55
CA SER A 178 -3.28 11.06 12.96
C SER A 178 -3.78 12.38 13.55
N SER A 179 -2.99 13.45 13.45
CA SER A 179 -3.22 14.72 14.12
C SER A 179 -3.68 15.80 13.16
N GLY A 180 -3.25 15.73 11.89
CA GLY A 180 -3.67 16.68 10.85
C GLY A 180 -5.15 16.60 10.51
N VAL A 181 -5.79 15.43 10.67
CA VAL A 181 -7.23 15.23 10.37
C VAL A 181 -8.12 16.22 11.12
N ALA A 182 -7.79 16.57 12.36
CA ALA A 182 -8.54 17.56 13.14
C ALA A 182 -8.51 18.96 12.52
N VAL A 183 -7.49 19.25 11.71
CA VAL A 183 -7.25 20.55 11.06
C VAL A 183 -7.70 20.55 9.60
N PHE A 184 -8.06 19.39 9.03
CA PHE A 184 -8.50 19.29 7.62
C PHE A 184 -9.73 20.13 7.31
N ALA A 185 -10.64 20.32 8.27
CA ALA A 185 -11.81 21.19 8.12
C ALA A 185 -11.46 22.69 8.02
N PHE A 186 -10.25 23.08 8.42
CA PHE A 186 -9.77 24.47 8.43
C PHE A 186 -8.70 24.74 7.36
N LEU A 187 -8.26 23.71 6.63
CA LEU A 187 -7.29 23.84 5.56
C LEU A 187 -7.96 24.42 4.30
N GLY A 188 -7.47 25.57 3.84
CA GLY A 188 -7.93 26.19 2.58
C GLY A 188 -7.42 25.49 1.31
N THR A 189 -6.61 24.44 1.45
CA THR A 189 -6.01 23.67 0.36
C THR A 189 -6.44 22.21 0.43
N SER A 190 -6.57 21.56 -0.73
CA SER A 190 -6.89 20.13 -0.78
C SER A 190 -5.91 19.28 0.04
N VAL A 191 -6.44 18.33 0.81
CA VAL A 191 -5.71 17.36 1.64
C VAL A 191 -4.66 16.58 0.84
N ILE A 192 -4.89 16.44 -0.48
CA ILE A 192 -3.99 15.70 -1.37
C ILE A 192 -2.68 16.47 -1.61
N VAL A 193 -2.68 17.81 -1.56
CA VAL A 193 -1.51 18.61 -1.93
C VAL A 193 -0.33 18.41 -0.97
N PRO A 194 -0.49 18.55 0.36
CA PRO A 194 0.61 18.28 1.29
C PRO A 194 1.09 16.82 1.23
N LEU A 195 0.17 15.87 1.09
CA LEU A 195 0.50 14.46 0.95
C LEU A 195 1.37 14.20 -0.29
N ALA A 196 1.00 14.75 -1.45
CA ALA A 196 1.76 14.61 -2.68
C ALA A 196 3.17 15.19 -2.54
N VAL A 197 3.32 16.35 -1.89
CA VAL A 197 4.63 16.93 -1.61
C VAL A 197 5.47 15.97 -0.77
N ILE A 198 4.94 15.45 0.33
CA ILE A 198 5.67 14.51 1.19
C ILE A 198 6.12 13.29 0.38
N LEU A 199 5.21 12.69 -0.40
CA LEU A 199 5.51 11.53 -1.25
C LEU A 199 6.64 11.82 -2.24
N VAL A 200 6.59 12.94 -2.95
CA VAL A 200 7.66 13.36 -3.89
C VAL A 200 9.00 13.46 -3.16
N PHE A 201 9.04 14.09 -1.98
CA PHE A 201 10.28 14.20 -1.20
C PHE A 201 10.82 12.85 -0.72
N LYS A 202 9.98 11.83 -0.51
CA LYS A 202 10.47 10.45 -0.24
C LYS A 202 11.32 9.92 -1.38
N PHE A 203 10.84 10.08 -2.62
CA PHE A 203 11.58 9.67 -3.82
C PHE A 203 12.84 10.50 -4.02
N VAL A 204 12.78 11.82 -3.76
CA VAL A 204 13.96 12.70 -3.85
C VAL A 204 15.03 12.28 -2.85
N GLY A 205 14.68 12.05 -1.58
CA GLY A 205 15.64 11.64 -0.54
C GLY A 205 16.37 10.34 -0.89
N ALA A 206 15.64 9.33 -1.35
CA ALA A 206 16.21 8.06 -1.78
C ALA A 206 17.13 8.21 -3.01
N ASN A 207 16.72 9.03 -3.99
CA ASN A 207 17.51 9.24 -5.21
C ASN A 207 18.77 10.09 -4.98
N ILE A 208 18.75 11.04 -4.04
CA ILE A 208 19.96 11.77 -3.62
C ILE A 208 20.99 10.79 -3.08
N LEU A 209 20.59 9.88 -2.18
CA LEU A 209 21.49 8.87 -1.63
C LEU A 209 22.01 7.92 -2.72
N ARG A 210 21.14 7.50 -3.64
CA ARG A 210 21.53 6.68 -4.80
C ARG A 210 22.59 7.36 -5.66
N VAL A 211 22.45 8.66 -5.92
CA VAL A 211 23.44 9.44 -6.68
C VAL A 211 24.75 9.55 -5.89
N TRP A 212 24.69 9.83 -4.59
CA TRP A 212 25.87 9.90 -3.73
C TRP A 212 26.65 8.57 -3.70
N LEU A 213 25.96 7.44 -3.55
CA LEU A 213 26.57 6.11 -3.58
C LEU A 213 27.24 5.82 -4.94
N ASN A 214 26.60 6.19 -6.05
CA ASN A 214 27.22 6.08 -7.39
C ASN A 214 28.51 6.89 -7.51
N PHE A 215 28.58 8.07 -6.88
CA PHE A 215 29.80 8.88 -6.87
C PHE A 215 30.90 8.27 -6.01
N GLU A 216 30.55 7.75 -4.82
CA GLU A 216 31.52 7.17 -3.90
C GLU A 216 32.12 5.86 -4.43
N GLU A 217 31.30 4.99 -5.02
CA GLU A 217 31.76 3.75 -5.67
C GLU A 217 32.67 4.01 -6.87
N ARG A 218 32.44 5.10 -7.61
CA ARG A 218 33.33 5.55 -8.70
C ARG A 218 34.67 6.09 -8.18
N ARG A 219 34.70 6.63 -6.96
CA ARG A 219 35.93 7.14 -6.33
C ARG A 219 36.73 6.03 -5.65
N ASN A 220 36.07 5.03 -5.07
CA ASN A 220 36.67 3.94 -4.31
C ASN A 220 36.19 2.55 -4.80
N PRO A 221 36.67 2.06 -5.96
CA PRO A 221 36.19 0.80 -6.56
C PRO A 221 36.50 -0.46 -5.72
N THR A 222 37.45 -0.39 -4.78
CA THR A 222 37.87 -1.53 -3.95
C THR A 222 36.89 -1.89 -2.83
N GLN A 223 35.94 -1.02 -2.47
CA GLN A 223 34.93 -1.28 -1.44
C GLN A 223 33.61 -1.84 -1.99
N GLY A 224 33.33 -1.70 -3.30
CA GLY A 224 32.07 -2.16 -3.92
C GLY A 224 32.00 -3.65 -4.24
N ALA A 225 33.08 -4.41 -4.03
CA ALA A 225 33.15 -5.84 -4.32
C ALA A 225 32.82 -6.76 -3.13
N GLN A 226 32.52 -6.19 -1.95
CA GLN A 226 32.25 -6.94 -0.71
C GLN A 226 30.93 -6.54 0.00
N ALA A 227 30.03 -5.80 -0.66
CA ALA A 227 28.76 -5.34 -0.08
C ALA A 227 27.55 -5.72 -0.95
#